data_AF-A0A482WTS7-F1
#
_entry.id   AF-A0A482WTS7-F1
#
_cell.length_a   1.000
_cell.length_b   1.000
_cell.length_c   1.000
_cell.angle_alpha   90.00
_cell.angle_beta   90.00
_cell.angle_gamma   90.00
#
_symmetry.space_group_name_H-M   'P 1'
#
loop_
_entity.id
_entity.type
_entity.pdbx_description
1 polymer ?
#
loop_
_entity_poly.entity_id
_entity_poly.type
_entity_poly.pdbx_seq_one_letter_code
_entity_poly.pdbx_strand_id
1 'polypeptide(L)' 'MKKLFEEYEAQETSEAKFVKELDRLDMVVQAYEYEKRDETYGHLQEFFDSTQGKFSHPLVMKILSQVHEKRKNRLK' A
#
# COMPACT_ATOMS: atom_id res chain seq x y z
N MET A 1 -15.07 21.24 -0.28
CA MET A 1 -14.76 19.93 -0.88
C MET A 1 -13.73 20.01 -2.00
N LYS A 2 -13.82 20.93 -2.98
CA LYS A 2 -12.84 21.05 -4.08
C LYS A 2 -11.37 21.27 -3.63
N LYS A 3 -11.13 22.20 -2.69
CA LYS A 3 -9.77 22.52 -2.22
C LYS A 3 -8.98 21.35 -1.60
N LEU A 4 -9.64 20.50 -0.80
CA LEU A 4 -8.99 19.35 -0.16
C LEU A 4 -8.59 18.27 -1.17
N PHE A 5 -9.41 18.08 -2.21
CA PHE A 5 -9.10 17.15 -3.30
C PHE A 5 -7.94 17.68 -4.16
N GLU A 6 -7.97 18.97 -4.50
CA GLU A 6 -6.90 19.63 -5.25
C GLU A 6 -5.55 19.58 -4.50
N GLU A 7 -5.56 19.82 -3.18
CA GLU A 7 -4.38 19.70 -2.32
C GLU A 7 -3.85 18.26 -2.23
N TYR A 8 -4.76 17.29 -2.13
CA TYR A 8 -4.42 15.86 -2.14
C TYR A 8 -3.78 15.43 -3.47
N GLU A 9 -4.37 15.82 -4.60
CA GLU A 9 -3.82 15.52 -5.93
C GLU A 9 -2.47 16.21 -6.17
N ALA A 10 -2.32 17.46 -5.72
CA ALA A 10 -1.08 18.20 -5.85
C ALA A 10 0.04 17.68 -4.92
N GLN A 11 -0.31 16.88 -3.91
CA GLN A 11 0.61 16.34 -2.90
C GLN A 11 1.47 17.44 -2.25
N GLU A 12 0.91 18.64 -2.06
CA GLU A 12 1.69 19.79 -1.60
C GLU A 12 1.99 19.71 -0.10
N THR A 13 1.05 19.21 0.69
CA THR A 13 1.17 19.13 2.15
C THR A 13 1.70 17.78 2.62
N SER A 14 2.30 17.76 3.81
CA SER A 14 2.78 16.54 4.45
C SER A 14 1.63 15.57 4.71
N GLU A 15 0.46 16.11 5.05
CA GLU A 15 -0.79 15.39 5.26
C GLU A 15 -1.30 14.77 3.95
N ALA A 16 -1.33 15.51 2.84
CA ALA A 16 -1.71 14.98 1.53
C ALA A 16 -0.80 13.83 1.08
N LYS A 17 0.52 13.97 1.26
CA LYS A 17 1.50 12.91 0.98
C LYS A 17 1.26 11.68 1.85
N PHE A 18 1.05 11.88 3.15
CA PHE A 18 0.77 10.80 4.09
C PHE A 18 -0.53 10.06 3.76
N VAL A 19 -1.61 10.78 3.45
CA VAL A 19 -2.88 10.18 3.02
C VAL A 19 -2.70 9.39 1.73
N LYS A 20 -1.89 9.87 0.78
CA LYS A 20 -1.60 9.13 -0.47
C LYS A 20 -0.83 7.83 -0.21
N GLU A 21 0.09 7.86 0.75
CA GLU A 21 0.78 6.64 1.19
C GLU A 21 -0.17 5.66 1.88
N LEU A 22 -1.11 6.15 2.70
CA LEU A 22 -2.13 5.29 3.32
C LEU A 22 -3.06 4.65 2.29
N ASP A 23 -3.49 5.39 1.27
CA ASP A 23 -4.31 4.88 0.16
C ASP A 23 -3.60 3.72 -0.58
N ARG A 24 -2.30 3.89 -0.85
CA ARG A 24 -1.47 2.84 -1.46
C ARG A 24 -1.26 1.65 -0.52
N LEU A 25 -1.08 1.89 0.78
CA LEU A 25 -0.96 0.82 1.77
C LEU A 25 -2.24 -0.02 1.82
N ASP A 26 -3.41 0.62 1.81
CA ASP A 26 -4.69 -0.05 1.82
C ASP A 26 -4.86 -0.95 0.59
N MET A 27 -4.50 -0.45 -0.60
CA MET A 27 -4.49 -1.23 -1.84
C MET A 27 -3.64 -2.51 -1.72
N VAL A 28 -2.43 -2.42 -1.12
CA VAL A 28 -1.54 -3.57 -0.92
C VAL A 28 -2.10 -4.56 0.09
N VAL A 29 -2.68 -4.07 1.18
CA VAL A 29 -3.33 -4.91 2.20
C VAL A 29 -4.52 -5.66 1.61
N GLN A 30 -5.35 -4.99 0.81
CA GLN A 30 -6.46 -5.63 0.11
C GLN A 30 -5.96 -6.71 -0.85
N ALA A 31 -4.94 -6.42 -1.67
CA ALA A 31 -4.34 -7.42 -2.57
C ALA A 31 -3.86 -8.66 -1.81
N TYR A 32 -3.20 -8.49 -0.66
CA TYR A 32 -2.81 -9.61 0.20
C TYR A 32 -4.01 -10.42 0.71
N GLU A 33 -5.07 -9.78 1.20
CA GLU A 33 -6.26 -10.49 1.68
C GLU A 33 -7.01 -11.21 0.54
N TYR A 34 -7.02 -10.66 -0.67
CA TYR A 34 -7.54 -11.34 -1.86
C TYR A 34 -6.74 -12.60 -2.21
N GLU A 35 -5.41 -12.49 -2.29
CA GLU A 35 -4.53 -13.64 -2.53
C GLU A 35 -4.70 -14.72 -1.45
N LYS A 36 -4.89 -14.32 -0.20
CA LYS A 36 -5.10 -15.22 0.94
C LYS A 36 -6.47 -15.89 0.91
N ARG A 37 -7.53 -15.17 0.53
CA ARG A 37 -8.89 -15.70 0.45
C ARG A 37 -9.02 -16.70 -0.69
N ASP A 38 -8.41 -16.39 -1.84
CA ASP A 38 -8.55 -17.18 -3.06
C ASP A 38 -7.38 -18.19 -3.22
N GLU A 39 -6.51 -18.30 -2.21
CA GLU A 39 -5.30 -19.15 -2.16
C GLU A 39 -4.35 -18.99 -3.37
N THR A 40 -4.37 -17.82 -4.00
CA THR A 40 -3.61 -17.48 -5.22
C THR A 40 -2.44 -16.54 -4.91
N TYR A 41 -1.66 -16.89 -3.89
CA TYR A 41 -0.46 -16.11 -3.53
C TYR A 41 0.49 -15.95 -4.71
N GLY A 42 0.88 -14.70 -5.01
CA GLY A 42 1.74 -14.39 -6.15
C GLY A 42 1.00 -13.81 -7.35
N HIS A 43 -0.32 -14.03 -7.45
CA HIS A 43 -1.11 -13.57 -8.61
C HIS A 43 -1.27 -12.05 -8.65
N LEU A 44 -1.30 -11.38 -7.48
CA LEU A 44 -1.45 -9.92 -7.38
C LEU A 44 -0.11 -9.23 -7.12
N GLN A 45 1.01 -9.83 -7.54
CA GLN A 45 2.36 -9.27 -7.40
C GLN A 45 2.48 -7.84 -7.96
N GLU A 46 1.80 -7.56 -9.06
CA GLU A 46 1.80 -6.23 -9.71
C GLU A 46 1.38 -5.10 -8.74
N PHE A 47 0.46 -5.38 -7.82
CA PHE A 47 -0.01 -4.39 -6.84
C PHE A 47 1.10 -4.06 -5.84
N PHE A 48 1.88 -5.05 -5.42
CA PHE A 48 3.05 -4.83 -4.56
C PHE A 48 4.16 -4.08 -5.31
N ASP A 49 4.46 -4.47 -6.54
CA ASP A 49 5.52 -3.85 -7.34
C ASP A 49 5.19 -2.39 -7.68
N SER A 50 3.92 -2.09 -7.96
CA SER A 50 3.44 -0.73 -8.28
C SER A 50 3.63 0.29 -7.14
N THR A 51 3.86 -0.21 -5.92
CA THR A 51 4.01 0.60 -4.71
C THR A 51 5.46 0.64 -4.18
N GLN A 52 6.39 -0.10 -4.80
CA GLN A 52 7.81 -0.01 -4.44
C GLN A 52 8.37 1.39 -4.68
N GLY A 53 9.15 1.88 -3.70
CA GLY A 53 9.76 3.22 -3.74
C GLY A 53 8.77 4.39 -3.57
N LYS A 54 7.49 4.12 -3.31
CA LYS A 54 6.43 5.13 -3.17
C LYS A 54 6.04 5.45 -1.72
N PHE A 55 6.72 4.83 -0.76
CA PHE A 55 6.52 5.01 0.67
C PHE A 55 7.75 5.66 1.29
N SER A 56 7.52 6.70 2.09
CA SER A 56 8.56 7.43 2.81
C SER A 56 8.30 7.44 4.31
N HIS A 57 7.04 7.30 4.73
CA HIS A 57 6.67 7.41 6.12
C HIS A 57 7.06 6.15 6.92
N PRO A 58 7.80 6.28 8.04
CA PRO A 58 8.32 5.13 8.82
C PRO A 58 7.22 4.16 9.27
N LEU A 59 6.06 4.69 9.67
CA LEU A 59 4.91 3.86 10.08
C LEU A 59 4.39 3.00 8.92
N VAL A 60 4.25 3.59 7.73
CA VAL A 60 3.71 2.90 6.55
C VAL A 60 4.68 1.82 6.11
N MET A 61 5.97 2.13 6.05
CA MET A 61 7.02 1.14 5.76
C MET A 61 7.02 -0.04 6.73
N LYS A 62 6.82 0.21 8.03
CA LYS A 62 6.72 -0.84 9.06
C LYS A 62 5.51 -1.75 8.86
N ILE A 63 4.38 -1.22 8.39
CA ILE A 63 3.19 -2.04 8.11
C ILE A 63 3.42 -2.84 6.83
N LEU A 64 3.94 -2.22 5.76
CA LEU A 64 4.29 -2.92 4.53
C LEU A 64 5.24 -4.08 4.77
N SER A 65 6.30 -3.89 5.54
CA SER A 65 7.24 -4.96 5.84
C SER A 65 6.55 -6.17 6.48
N GLN A 66 5.63 -5.92 7.42
CA GLN A 66 4.84 -7.00 8.05
C GLN A 66 3.92 -7.70 7.06
N VAL A 67 3.28 -6.97 6.14
CA VAL A 67 2.42 -7.56 5.10
C VAL A 67 3.27 -8.44 4.16
N HIS A 68 4.43 -7.94 3.72
CA HIS A 68 5.36 -8.69 2.88
C HIS A 68 5.90 -9.95 3.58
N GLU A 69 6.25 -9.87 4.86
CA GLU A 69 6.69 -11.04 5.64
C GLU A 69 5.57 -12.08 5.78
N LYS A 70 4.35 -11.65 6.10
CA LYS A 70 3.18 -12.54 6.19
C LYS A 70 2.92 -13.24 4.86
N ARG A 71 2.96 -12.50 3.75
CA ARG A 71 2.82 -13.04 2.40
C ARG A 71 3.92 -14.04 2.05
N LYS A 72 5.18 -13.69 2.32
CA LYS A 72 6.33 -14.58 2.07
C LYS A 72 6.24 -15.89 2.86
N ASN A 73 5.69 -15.86 4.07
CA ASN A 73 5.49 -17.06 4.88
C ASN A 73 4.37 -17.97 4.33
N ARG A 74 3.43 -17.43 3.54
CA ARG A 74 2.35 -18.19 2.89
C ARG A 74 2.72 -18.73 1.50
N LEU A 75 3.70 -18.10 0.85
CA LEU A 75 4.29 -18.56 -0.43
C LEU A 75 5.23 -19.77 -0.27
N LYS A 76 5.43 -20.29 0.95
CA LYS A 76 6.21 -21.50 1.23
C LYS A 76 5.33 -22.73 1.18
#